data_AF-A0A2H0N2Y0-F1
#
_entry.id   AF-A0A2H0N2Y0-F1
#
_cell.length_a   1.000
_cell.length_b   1.000
_cell.length_c   1.000
_cell.angle_alpha   90.00
_cell.angle_beta   90.00
_cell.angle_gamma   90.00
#
_symmetry.space_group_name_H-M   'P 1'
#
loop_
_entity.id
_entity.type
_entity.pdbx_description
1 polymer ?
#
loop_
_entity_poly.entity_id
_entity_poly.type
_entity_poly.pdbx_seq_one_letter_code
_entity_poly.pdbx_strand_id
1 'polypeptide(L)'
;MHHLLTKLKSISPLYFISAGVTLLGLILLWVVFFHTPSTATHAGDTLIELEEAVAEDCEYRRAIDGVCVDIASQRDPDLVGIMIENHYEARPVSGLTSASVVYEAP
;
A
#
# COMPACT_ATOMS: atom_id res chain seq x y z
N MET A 1 -53.24 35.51 -32.35
CA MET A 1 -53.17 34.79 -31.06
C MET A 1 -53.09 33.26 -31.19
N HIS A 2 -53.45 32.64 -32.33
CA HIS A 2 -53.31 31.18 -32.52
C HIS A 2 -51.88 30.67 -32.78
N HIS A 3 -50.98 31.50 -33.33
CA HIS A 3 -49.63 31.08 -33.70
C HIS A 3 -48.64 30.92 -32.53
N LEU A 4 -48.94 31.48 -31.36
CA LEU A 4 -48.10 31.39 -30.15
C LEU A 4 -48.34 30.09 -29.37
N LEU A 5 -49.57 29.58 -29.39
CA LEU A 5 -49.96 28.35 -28.68
C LEU A 5 -49.38 27.08 -29.32
N THR A 6 -49.14 27.11 -30.64
CA THR A 6 -48.51 25.98 -31.35
C THR A 6 -47.02 25.87 -31.07
N LYS A 7 -46.32 27.00 -30.86
CA LYS A 7 -44.90 26.98 -30.46
C LYS A 7 -44.71 26.45 -29.04
N LEU A 8 -45.57 26.83 -28.09
CA LEU A 8 -45.54 26.32 -26.71
C LEU A 8 -45.76 24.80 -26.63
N LYS A 9 -46.68 24.26 -27.44
CA LYS A 9 -46.95 22.81 -27.51
C LYS A 9 -45.79 21.99 -28.10
N SER A 10 -44.97 22.60 -28.96
CA SER A 10 -43.80 21.93 -29.58
C SER A 10 -42.55 21.97 -28.72
N ILE A 11 -42.50 22.82 -27.69
CA ILE A 11 -41.35 23.00 -26.81
C ILE A 11 -41.36 21.98 -25.65
N SER A 12 -42.55 21.55 -25.20
CA SER A 12 -42.67 20.53 -24.15
C SER A 12 -41.96 19.20 -24.46
N PRO A 13 -42.06 18.58 -25.66
CA PRO A 13 -41.35 17.33 -25.92
C PRO A 13 -39.83 17.50 -25.93
N LEU A 14 -39.32 18.67 -26.32
CA LEU A 14 -37.87 18.94 -26.36
C LEU A 14 -37.28 18.95 -24.93
N TYR A 15 -38.00 19.53 -23.97
CA TYR A 15 -37.57 19.53 -22.57
C TYR A 15 -37.58 18.14 -21.93
N PHE A 16 -38.55 17.30 -22.28
CA PHE A 16 -38.58 15.91 -21.81
C PHE A 16 -37.41 15.09 -22.37
N ILE A 17 -37.04 15.30 -23.64
CA ILE A 17 -35.88 14.64 -24.25
C ILE A 17 -34.60 15.12 -23.60
N SER A 18 -34.42 16.43 -23.40
CA SER A 18 -33.21 16.96 -22.74
C SER A 18 -33.10 16.51 -21.28
N ALA A 19 -34.22 16.45 -20.55
CA ALA A 19 -34.24 15.94 -19.18
C ALA A 19 -33.88 14.45 -19.14
N GLY A 20 -34.37 13.65 -20.10
CA GLY A 20 -34.01 12.24 -20.22
C GLY A 20 -32.52 12.02 -20.47
N VAL A 21 -31.93 12.78 -21.40
CA VAL A 21 -30.50 12.67 -21.74
C VAL A 21 -29.61 13.09 -20.56
N THR A 22 -29.95 14.17 -19.87
CA THR A 22 -29.18 14.62 -18.70
C THR A 22 -29.28 13.64 -17.54
N LEU A 23 -30.47 13.09 -17.27
CA LEU A 23 -30.67 12.09 -16.21
C LEU A 23 -29.94 10.77 -16.53
N LEU A 24 -29.95 10.32 -17.79
CA LEU A 24 -29.16 9.18 -18.25
C LEU A 24 -27.65 9.41 -18.03
N GLY A 25 -27.16 10.59 -18.38
CA GLY A 25 -25.75 10.96 -18.19
C GLY A 25 -25.33 10.95 -16.72
N LEU A 26 -26.18 11.48 -15.82
CA LEU A 26 -25.93 11.45 -14.38
C LEU A 26 -25.92 10.03 -13.80
N ILE A 27 -26.83 9.16 -14.26
CA ILE A 27 -26.85 7.74 -13.85
C ILE A 27 -25.57 7.04 -14.31
N LEU A 28 -25.14 7.26 -15.55
CA LEU A 28 -23.90 6.67 -16.07
C LEU A 28 -22.68 7.15 -15.27
N LEU A 29 -22.60 8.45 -14.96
CA LEU A 29 -21.52 9.01 -14.14
C LEU A 29 -21.52 8.42 -12.73
N TRP A 30 -22.70 8.28 -12.12
CA TRP A 30 -22.86 7.64 -10.81
C TRP A 30 -22.42 6.17 -10.82
N VAL A 31 -22.84 5.39 -11.81
CA VAL A 31 -22.42 3.99 -11.96
C VAL A 31 -20.90 3.91 -12.15
N VAL A 32 -20.30 4.74 -13.00
CA VAL A 32 -18.84 4.75 -13.16
C VAL A 32 -18.17 5.09 -11.83
N PHE A 33 -18.54 6.18 -11.17
CA PHE A 33 -17.86 6.64 -9.96
C PHE A 33 -18.00 5.70 -8.75
N PHE A 34 -19.15 5.04 -8.59
CA PHE A 34 -19.44 4.18 -7.43
C PHE A 34 -19.23 2.68 -7.69
N HIS A 35 -19.28 2.21 -8.95
CA HIS A 35 -19.04 0.81 -9.29
C HIS A 35 -17.69 0.53 -9.94
N THR A 36 -16.92 1.53 -10.39
CA THR A 36 -15.49 1.27 -10.61
C THR A 36 -14.84 1.07 -9.25
N PRO A 37 -14.34 -0.13 -8.91
CA PRO A 37 -13.52 -0.28 -7.72
C PRO A 37 -12.37 0.72 -7.86
N SER A 38 -12.19 1.56 -6.85
CA SER A 38 -11.03 2.42 -6.75
C SER A 38 -9.82 1.49 -6.61
N THR A 39 -9.24 1.06 -7.73
CA THR A 39 -7.91 0.47 -7.74
C THR A 39 -6.93 1.63 -7.52
N ALA A 40 -6.97 2.17 -6.30
CA ALA A 40 -5.77 2.70 -5.69
C ALA A 40 -4.86 1.48 -5.53
N THR A 41 -4.10 1.20 -6.58
CA THR A 41 -2.97 0.29 -6.53
C THR A 41 -1.93 0.99 -5.67
N HIS A 42 -2.13 0.96 -4.34
CA HIS A 42 -1.02 1.00 -3.42
C HIS A 42 -0.28 -0.31 -3.65
N ALA A 43 0.78 -0.24 -4.45
CA ALA A 43 1.78 -1.28 -4.48
C ALA A 43 2.34 -1.40 -3.05
N GLY A 44 1.90 -2.43 -2.32
CA GLY A 44 2.42 -2.75 -1.00
C GLY A 44 1.36 -2.85 0.09
N ASP A 45 0.41 -3.76 -0.05
CA ASP A 45 -0.18 -4.41 1.13
C ASP A 45 -0.53 -5.85 0.78
N THR A 46 0.51 -6.64 0.51
CA THR A 46 0.41 -8.09 0.64
C THR A 46 0.24 -8.34 2.12
N LEU A 47 -1.00 -8.51 2.59
CA LEU A 47 -1.28 -9.05 3.91
C LEU A 47 -0.70 -10.47 3.94
N ILE A 48 0.57 -10.57 4.32
CA ILE A 48 1.17 -11.80 4.81
C ILE A 48 0.38 -12.10 6.08
N GLU A 49 -0.52 -13.07 5.99
CA GLU A 49 -1.02 -13.81 7.14
C GLU A 49 0.22 -14.40 7.80
N LEU A 50 0.81 -13.63 8.72
CA LEU A 50 1.83 -14.12 9.63
C LEU A 50 1.13 -15.20 10.44
N GLU A 51 1.27 -16.44 9.99
CA GLU A 51 1.19 -17.58 10.87
C GLU A 51 2.05 -17.21 12.08
N GLU A 52 1.38 -16.96 13.19
CA GLU A 52 1.98 -16.60 14.45
C GLU A 52 2.80 -17.83 14.85
N ALA A 53 4.04 -17.89 14.37
CA ALA A 53 5.00 -18.91 14.74
C ALA A 53 5.07 -18.82 16.26
N VAL A 54 4.46 -19.81 16.92
CA VAL A 54 4.46 -19.97 18.37
C VAL A 54 5.91 -19.81 18.78
N ALA A 55 6.24 -18.65 19.33
CA ALA A 55 7.61 -18.33 19.69
C ALA A 55 8.00 -19.39 20.72
N GLU A 56 8.90 -20.30 20.33
CA GLU A 56 9.52 -21.17 21.31
C GLU A 56 10.12 -20.26 22.39
N ASP A 57 9.58 -20.40 23.60
CA ASP A 57 9.98 -19.59 24.74
C ASP A 57 11.38 -20.05 25.14
N CYS A 58 12.39 -19.35 24.62
CA CYS A 58 13.77 -19.61 24.96
C CYS A 58 14.15 -18.79 26.19
N GLU A 59 14.81 -19.43 27.16
CA GLU A 59 15.17 -18.85 28.45
C GLU A 59 15.98 -17.55 28.31
N TYR A 60 16.84 -17.50 27.29
CA TYR A 60 17.64 -16.31 26.96
C TYR A 60 17.51 -15.99 25.47
N ARG A 61 17.22 -14.72 25.18
CA ARG A 61 17.12 -14.17 23.82
C ARG A 61 18.04 -12.97 23.68
N ARG A 62 18.90 -12.98 22.67
CA ARG A 62 19.87 -11.91 22.43
C ARG A 62 19.15 -10.63 21.98
N ALA A 63 19.54 -9.50 22.57
CA ALA A 63 18.81 -8.24 22.37
C ALA A 63 18.94 -7.66 20.95
N ILE A 64 20.06 -7.91 20.25
CA ILE A 64 20.37 -7.25 18.97
C ILE A 64 19.72 -7.90 17.75
N ASP A 65 19.63 -9.23 17.72
CA ASP A 65 19.16 -10.03 16.58
C ASP A 65 17.95 -10.93 16.93
N GLY A 66 17.56 -10.99 18.20
CA GLY A 66 16.43 -11.81 18.67
C GLY A 66 16.71 -13.31 18.68
N VAL A 67 17.95 -13.74 18.46
CA VAL A 67 18.34 -15.16 18.42
C VAL A 67 18.32 -15.76 19.84
N CYS A 68 17.81 -16.98 19.97
CA CYS A 68 17.85 -17.73 21.22
C CYS A 68 19.28 -18.19 21.53
N VAL A 69 19.68 -18.06 22.79
CA VAL A 69 21.04 -18.40 23.26
C VAL A 69 20.97 -19.30 24.48
N ASP A 70 21.99 -20.13 24.67
CA ASP A 70 21.98 -21.16 25.72
C ASP A 70 22.32 -20.60 27.11
N ILE A 71 23.04 -19.47 27.17
CA ILE A 71 23.55 -18.90 28.42
C ILE A 71 23.27 -17.41 28.54
N ALA A 72 23.02 -16.95 29.76
CA ALA A 72 22.74 -15.55 30.07
C ALA A 72 23.81 -14.57 29.58
N SER A 73 25.09 -14.96 29.60
CA SER A 73 26.19 -14.09 29.15
C SER A 73 26.20 -13.83 27.64
N GLN A 74 25.47 -14.61 26.84
CA GLN A 74 25.34 -14.41 25.39
C GLN A 74 24.13 -13.54 25.02
N ARG A 75 23.31 -13.14 26.00
CA ARG A 75 22.16 -12.27 25.82
C ARG A 75 22.57 -10.88 25.34
N ASP A 76 23.64 -10.34 25.93
CA ASP A 76 24.15 -9.00 25.69
C ASP A 76 25.68 -9.05 25.46
N PRO A 77 26.13 -9.56 24.30
CA PRO A 77 27.55 -9.62 23.98
C PRO A 77 28.13 -8.23 23.70
N ASP A 78 29.45 -8.08 23.81
CA ASP A 78 30.14 -6.87 23.38
C ASP A 78 29.87 -6.59 21.89
N LEU A 79 29.48 -5.36 21.58
CA LEU A 79 29.09 -4.95 20.23
C LEU A 79 30.27 -4.33 19.48
N VAL A 80 30.45 -4.75 18.24
CA VAL A 80 31.40 -4.15 17.30
C VAL A 80 30.62 -3.62 16.10
N GLY A 81 30.60 -2.30 15.94
CA GLY A 81 30.03 -1.64 14.77
C GLY A 81 31.11 -1.29 13.75
N ILE A 82 30.85 -1.58 12.48
CA ILE A 82 31.75 -1.25 11.36
C ILE A 82 30.96 -0.45 10.34
N MET A 83 31.47 0.72 9.97
CA MET A 83 30.93 1.49 8.85
C MET A 83 31.52 0.95 7.55
N ILE A 84 30.65 0.55 6.63
CA ILE A 84 31.03 -0.09 5.36
C ILE A 84 30.62 0.83 4.21
N GLU A 85 31.50 1.01 3.24
CA GLU A 85 31.23 1.71 2.00
C GLU A 85 30.31 0.87 1.09
N ASN A 86 29.20 1.44 0.63
CA ASN A 86 28.22 0.76 -0.24
C ASN A 86 28.25 1.25 -1.71
N HIS A 87 29.26 2.05 -2.09
CA HIS A 87 29.48 2.47 -3.48
C HIS A 87 29.60 1.27 -4.43
N TYR A 88 29.13 1.40 -5.67
CA TYR A 88 29.11 0.29 -6.64
C TYR A 88 30.51 -0.26 -6.95
N GLU A 89 31.54 0.58 -6.85
CA GLU A 89 32.95 0.19 -7.04
C GLU A 89 33.56 -0.56 -5.85
N ALA A 90 32.94 -0.47 -4.67
CA ALA A 90 33.39 -1.17 -3.46
C ALA A 90 32.80 -2.58 -3.32
N ARG A 91 31.93 -2.99 -4.25
CA ARG A 91 31.24 -4.28 -4.23
C ARG A 91 32.05 -5.35 -4.98
N PRO A 92 32.07 -6.60 -4.50
CA PRO A 92 31.39 -7.11 -3.31
C PRO A 92 32.14 -6.79 -2.01
N VAL A 93 31.38 -6.54 -0.94
CA VAL A 93 31.97 -6.29 0.38
C VAL A 93 32.22 -7.61 1.12
N SER A 94 33.40 -7.74 1.70
CA SER A 94 33.80 -8.89 2.52
C SER A 94 33.19 -8.83 3.92
N GLY A 95 32.82 -9.99 4.47
CA GLY A 95 32.45 -10.13 5.90
C GLY A 95 31.01 -9.80 6.27
N LEU A 96 30.18 -9.32 5.31
CA LEU A 96 28.75 -9.08 5.54
C LEU A 96 28.00 -10.32 6.03
N THR A 97 28.38 -11.52 5.59
CA THR A 97 27.76 -12.78 5.98
C THR A 97 28.01 -13.18 7.44
N SER A 98 28.98 -12.55 8.10
CA SER A 98 29.28 -12.77 9.52
C SER A 98 28.66 -11.72 10.44
N ALA A 99 28.01 -10.69 9.88
CA ALA A 99 27.36 -9.66 10.67
C ALA A 99 26.01 -10.17 11.21
N SER A 100 25.74 -9.93 12.49
CA SER A 100 24.44 -10.24 13.09
C SER A 100 23.33 -9.32 12.60
N VAL A 101 23.65 -8.04 12.38
CA VAL A 101 22.71 -7.01 11.91
C VAL A 101 23.43 -6.09 10.94
N VAL A 102 22.75 -5.75 9.84
CA VAL A 102 23.21 -4.76 8.85
C VAL A 102 22.08 -3.77 8.64
N TYR A 103 22.40 -2.47 8.68
CA TYR A 103 21.47 -1.42 8.33
C TYR A 103 22.11 -0.49 7.30
N GLU A 104 21.30 0.07 6.42
CA GLU A 104 21.70 1.08 5.44
C GLU A 104 21.01 2.40 5.79
N ALA A 105 21.74 3.50 5.65
CA ALA A 105 21.24 4.85 5.89
C ALA A 105 21.47 5.72 4.63
N PRO A 106 20.58 6.68 4.33
CA PRO A 106 20.65 7.52 3.13
C PRO A 106 21.73 8.60 3.18
#